data_AF-A0A7C6RY53-F1
#
_entry.id   AF-A0A7C6RY53-F1
#
_cell.length_a   1.000
_cell.length_b   1.000
_cell.length_c   1.000
_cell.angle_alpha   90.00
_cell.angle_beta   90.00
_cell.angle_gamma   90.00
#
_symmetry.space_group_name_H-M   'P 1'
#
loop_
_entity.id
_entity.type
_entity.pdbx_description
1 polymer ?
#
loop_
_entity_poly.entity_id
_entity_poly.type
_entity_poly.pdbx_seq_one_letter_code
_entity_poly.pdbx_strand_id
1 'polypeptide(L)' 'MDDLLSSATDFLLNKGMVREGEIVVCSAGVPVGVSGGTNMIKVVKVERAD' A
#
# COMPACT_ATOMS: atom_id res chain seq x y z
N MET A 1 -4.31 9.16 -1.51
CA MET A 1 -3.29 8.35 -0.80
C MET A 1 -3.87 7.01 -0.42
N ASP A 2 -5.03 6.99 0.23
CA ASP A 2 -5.71 5.74 0.57
C ASP A 2 -6.03 4.91 -0.68
N ASP A 3 -6.44 5.55 -1.78
CA ASP A 3 -6.64 4.85 -3.08
C ASP A 3 -5.37 4.16 -3.59
N LEU A 4 -4.19 4.79 -3.42
CA LEU A 4 -2.91 4.23 -3.82
C LEU A 4 -2.59 2.98 -2.99
N LEU A 5 -2.83 3.05 -1.68
CA LEU A 5 -2.56 1.94 -0.77
C LEU A 5 -3.55 0.80 -0.98
N SER A 6 -4.83 1.11 -1.15
CA SER A 6 -5.88 0.13 -1.46
C SER A 6 -5.58 -0.62 -2.76
N SER A 7 -5.26 0.13 -3.82
CA SER A 7 -4.87 -0.46 -5.12
C SER A 7 -3.62 -1.35 -4.99
N ALA A 8 -2.65 -0.95 -4.16
CA ALA A 8 -1.43 -1.73 -3.93
C ALA A 8 -1.71 -3.01 -3.14
N THR A 9 -2.53 -2.96 -2.08
CA THR A 9 -2.90 -4.14 -1.29
C THR A 9 -3.73 -5.11 -2.11
N ASP A 10 -4.67 -4.63 -2.93
CA ASP A 10 -5.47 -5.46 -3.83
C ASP A 10 -4.61 -6.15 -4.88
N PHE A 11 -3.65 -5.43 -5.47
CA PHE A 11 -2.70 -6.00 -6.40
C PHE A 11 -1.87 -7.12 -5.76
N LEU A 12 -1.37 -6.90 -4.54
CA LEU A 12 -0.57 -7.89 -3.81
C LEU A 12 -1.41 -9.13 -3.43
N LEU A 13 -2.66 -8.93 -2.99
CA LEU A 13 -3.61 -10.01 -2.73
C LEU A 13 -3.85 -10.86 -3.97
N ASN A 14 -4.15 -10.20 -5.11
CA ASN A 14 -4.41 -10.88 -6.39
C ASN A 14 -3.18 -11.61 -6.93
N LYS A 15 -1.97 -11.17 -6.58
CA LYS A 15 -0.72 -11.86 -6.90
C LYS A 15 -0.36 -12.98 -5.91
N GLY A 16 -1.13 -13.16 -4.84
CA GLY A 16 -0.84 -14.11 -3.77
C GLY A 16 0.43 -13.78 -2.99
N MET A 17 0.88 -12.52 -3.03
CA MET A 17 2.09 -12.05 -2.34
C MET A 17 1.81 -11.72 -0.88
N VAL A 18 0.56 -11.39 -0.56
CA VAL A 18 0.07 -11.17 0.80
C VAL A 18 -1.26 -11.91 0.97
N ARG A 19 -1.64 -12.13 2.22
CA ARG A 19 -2.92 -12.71 2.61
C ARG A 19 -3.73 -11.73 3.45
N GLU A 20 -5.03 -11.95 3.48
CA GLU A 20 -5.94 -11.20 4.32
C GLU A 20 -5.53 -11.32 5.80
N GLY A 21 -5.54 -10.20 6.51
CA GLY A 21 -5.10 -10.09 7.90
C GLY A 21 -3.60 -9.86 8.10
N GLU A 22 -2.77 -9.96 7.06
CA GLU A 22 -1.35 -9.64 7.15
C GLU A 22 -1.13 -8.12 7.25
N ILE A 23 -0.01 -7.73 7.86
CA ILE A 23 0.37 -6.32 8.02
C ILE A 23 1.45 -5.99 6.99
N VAL A 24 1.23 -4.92 6.23
CA VAL A 24 2.19 -4.38 5.27
C VAL A 24 2.65 -3.00 5.69
N VAL A 25 3.92 -2.71 5.41
CA VAL A 25 4.50 -1.37 5.61
C VAL A 25 4.79 -0.78 4.24
N CYS A 26 4.17 0.36 3.94
CA CYS A 26 4.34 1.05 2.67
C CYS A 26 5.10 2.35 2.89
N SER A 27 6.15 2.59 2.09
CA SER A 27 6.84 3.88 2.01
C SER A 27 6.44 4.62 0.74
N ALA A 28 6.16 5.92 0.84
CA ALA A 28 5.81 6.77 -0.30
C ALA A 28 6.42 8.18 -0.15
N GLY A 29 6.38 8.94 -1.24
CA GLY A 29 6.63 10.38 -1.24
C GLY A 29 5.34 11.14 -1.50
N VAL A 30 5.07 12.18 -0.71
CA VAL A 30 3.98 13.13 -0.95
C VAL A 30 4.57 14.53 -1.20
N PRO A 31 4.24 15.18 -2.33
CA PRO A 31 3.31 14.75 -3.37
C PRO A 31 3.82 13.56 -4.20
N VAL A 32 2.89 12.72 -4.65
CA VAL A 32 3.20 11.56 -5.50
C VAL A 32 3.65 12.00 -6.89
N GLY A 33 4.53 11.21 -7.52
CA GLY A 33 5.00 11.47 -8.89
C GLY A 33 6.25 12.35 -9.00
N VAL A 34 6.83 12.78 -7.88
CA VAL A 34 8.10 13.51 -7.84
C VAL A 34 9.20 12.61 -7.30
N SER A 35 10.32 12.52 -8.02
CA SER A 35 11.48 11.72 -7.60
C SER A 35 12.26 12.40 -6.48
N GLY A 36 12.94 11.61 -5.65
CA GLY A 36 13.81 12.10 -4.57
C GLY A 36 13.09 12.56 -3.29
N GLY A 37 11.77 12.38 -3.19
CA GLY A 37 10.95 12.90 -2.08
C GLY A 37 10.28 11.85 -1.18
N THR A 38 10.84 10.64 -1.02
CA THR A 38 10.25 9.62 -0.12
C THR A 38 10.27 10.13 1.32
N ASN A 39 9.10 10.42 1.88
CA ASN A 39 8.95 11.13 3.16
C ASN A 39 7.84 10.57 4.04
N MET A 40 7.27 9.42 3.68
CA MET A 40 6.11 8.86 4.34
C MET A 40 6.25 7.36 4.51
N ILE A 41 5.82 6.88 5.67
CA ILE A 41 5.65 5.46 5.98
C ILE A 41 4.23 5.29 6.52
N LYS A 42 3.50 4.28 6.03
CA LYS A 42 2.19 3.90 6.56
C LYS A 42 2.12 2.39 6.75
N VAL A 43 1.62 2.00 7.92
CA VAL A 43 1.32 0.61 8.25
C VAL A 43 -0.13 0.36 7.91
N VAL A 44 -0.39 -0.68 7.12
CA VAL A 44 -1.73 -1.03 6.65
C VAL A 44 -1.96 -2.51 6.93
N LYS A 45 -3.14 -2.83 7.47
CA LYS A 45 -3.61 -4.20 7.56
C LYS A 45 -4.30 -4.55 6.24
N VAL A 46 -3.93 -5.66 5.64
CA VAL A 46 -4.51 -6.13 4.38
C VAL A 46 -5.91 -6.66 4.67
N GLU A 47 -6.91 -6.01 4.11
CA GLU A 47 -8.32 -6.39 4.20
C GLU A 47 -8.88 -6.41 2.78
N ARG A 48 -9.69 -7.42 2.46
CA ARG A 48 -10.33 -7.50 1.15
C ARG A 48 -11.49 -6.51 1.15
N ALA A 49 -11.52 -5.60 0.17
CA ALA A 49 -12.70 -4.78 -0.05
C ALA A 49 -13.82 -5.69 -0.60
N ASP A 50 -14.89 -5.83 0.17
CA ASP A 50 -16.13 -6.53 -0.25
C ASP A 50 -16.92 -5.71 -1.29
#